data_AF-A0A8S2F2Y6-F1
#
_entry.id   AF-A0A8S2F2Y6-F1
#
_cell.length_a   1.000
_cell.length_b   1.000
_cell.length_c   1.000
_cell.angle_alpha   90.00
_cell.angle_beta   90.00
_cell.angle_gamma   90.00
#
_symmetry.space_group_name_H-M   'P 1'
#
loop_
_entity.id
_entity.type
_entity.pdbx_description
1 polymer ?
#
loop_
_entity_poly.entity_id
_entity_poly.type
_entity_poly.pdbx_seq_one_letter_code
_entity_poly.pdbx_strand_id
1 'polypeptide(L)'
;MYIIKRGQLGVVSDDGKTTFVVLKEGAVFGEISILNIPGSKNANRRTANVKSLGYADLYSLSKDDLWAALDEYPIARTKLIEKGKSILRKDNLLDESIADKRHNEQEQLIPLNERINKLISDETNLRTKITNFLELYVENLRTFKQNLSKVEYYYGARKPSICVIPPPPTPPPPIKQFNIMPKFPHKPTISLLPFDEDRQ
;
A
#
# COMPACT_ATOMS: atom_id res chain seq x y z
N MET A 1 27.44 10.87 -16.67
CA MET A 1 28.37 10.48 -15.57
C MET A 1 29.44 9.58 -16.16
N TYR A 2 30.67 9.62 -15.63
CA TYR A 2 31.75 8.76 -16.10
C TYR A 2 32.38 7.98 -14.96
N ILE A 3 32.76 6.73 -15.23
CA ILE A 3 33.43 5.83 -14.29
C ILE A 3 34.75 5.40 -14.93
N ILE A 4 35.85 5.55 -14.21
CA ILE A 4 37.18 5.21 -14.72
C ILE A 4 37.37 3.70 -14.58
N LYS A 5 37.50 3.00 -15.72
CA LYS A 5 37.81 1.56 -15.72
C LYS A 5 39.31 1.32 -15.61
N ARG A 6 40.09 2.01 -16.43
CA ARG A 6 41.56 1.90 -16.49
C ARG A 6 42.20 3.25 -16.78
N GLY A 7 43.41 3.47 -16.26
CA GLY A 7 44.15 4.72 -16.46
C GLY A 7 43.85 5.80 -15.41
N GLN A 8 44.30 7.02 -15.67
CA GLN A 8 44.21 8.14 -14.73
C GLN A 8 43.82 9.44 -15.43
N LEU A 9 43.02 10.26 -14.75
CA LEU A 9 42.62 11.58 -15.22
C LEU A 9 42.99 12.66 -14.21
N GLY A 10 43.39 13.83 -14.70
CA GLY A 10 43.63 15.01 -13.89
C GLY A 10 42.47 15.99 -13.99
N VAL A 11 42.02 16.51 -12.84
CA VAL A 11 41.15 17.68 -12.76
C VAL A 11 42.02 18.91 -12.92
N VAL A 12 41.81 19.69 -13.98
CA VAL A 12 42.68 20.80 -14.36
C VAL A 12 41.94 22.14 -14.28
N SER A 13 42.70 23.22 -14.09
CA SER A 13 42.17 24.59 -14.24
C SER A 13 41.84 24.90 -15.69
N ASP A 14 41.22 26.06 -15.93
CA ASP A 14 40.86 26.55 -17.26
C ASP A 14 42.08 26.71 -18.19
N ASP A 15 43.26 26.97 -17.62
CA ASP A 15 44.53 27.06 -18.37
C ASP A 15 45.07 25.68 -18.82
N GLY A 16 44.50 24.58 -18.33
CA GLY A 16 44.89 23.20 -18.66
C GLY A 16 46.28 22.77 -18.17
N LYS A 17 47.00 23.63 -17.43
CA LYS A 17 48.35 23.40 -16.91
C LYS A 17 48.37 22.99 -15.43
N THR A 18 47.58 23.65 -14.60
CA THR A 18 47.50 23.34 -13.16
C THR A 18 46.55 22.18 -12.93
N THR A 19 47.02 21.15 -12.23
CA THR A 19 46.22 19.96 -11.88
C THR A 19 45.89 20.02 -10.39
N PHE A 20 44.60 19.98 -10.05
CA PHE A 20 44.12 20.02 -8.68
C PHE A 20 44.09 18.63 -8.04
N VAL A 21 43.53 17.66 -8.74
CA VAL A 21 43.32 16.29 -8.23
C VAL A 21 43.54 15.28 -9.35
N VAL A 22 44.17 14.15 -9.03
CA VAL A 22 44.30 13.01 -9.94
C VAL A 22 43.30 11.93 -9.55
N LEU A 23 42.41 11.60 -10.47
CA LEU A 23 41.42 10.53 -10.37
C LEU A 23 42.03 9.22 -10.91
N LYS A 24 41.91 8.17 -10.10
CA LYS A 24 42.42 6.83 -10.42
C LYS A 24 41.28 5.89 -10.83
N GLU A 25 41.66 4.68 -11.22
CA GLU A 25 40.73 3.59 -11.54
C GLU A 25 39.68 3.39 -10.43
N GLY A 26 38.43 3.19 -10.82
CA GLY A 26 37.28 3.08 -9.91
C GLY A 26 36.68 4.43 -9.47
N ALA A 27 37.35 5.55 -9.70
CA ALA A 27 36.78 6.86 -9.39
C ALA A 27 35.65 7.24 -10.38
N VAL A 28 34.69 7.99 -9.87
CA VAL A 28 33.50 8.46 -10.60
C VAL A 28 33.55 9.98 -10.65
N PHE A 29 33.17 10.58 -11.78
CA PHE A 29 33.05 12.03 -11.90
C PHE A 29 31.87 12.44 -12.79
N GLY A 30 31.41 13.67 -12.60
CA GLY A 30 30.19 14.18 -13.24
C GLY A 30 28.91 13.59 -12.64
N GLU A 31 28.93 13.26 -11.35
CA GLU A 31 27.77 12.78 -10.57
C GLU A 31 26.70 13.85 -10.34
N ILE A 32 27.09 15.12 -10.22
CA ILE A 32 26.15 16.19 -9.93
C ILE A 32 25.38 16.59 -11.19
N SER A 33 26.04 16.59 -12.35
CA SER A 33 25.45 17.05 -13.61
C SER A 33 24.42 16.09 -14.20
N ILE A 34 24.46 14.81 -13.84
CA ILE A 34 23.46 13.83 -14.29
C ILE A 34 22.15 13.94 -13.48
N LEU A 35 22.22 14.41 -12.23
CA LEU A 35 21.08 14.62 -11.37
C LEU A 35 20.45 15.98 -11.64
N ASN A 36 19.19 16.01 -12.04
CA ASN A 36 18.47 17.24 -12.33
C ASN A 36 17.94 17.88 -11.03
N ILE A 37 18.83 18.30 -10.14
CA ILE A 37 18.45 18.83 -8.83
C ILE A 37 17.84 20.23 -9.00
N PRO A 38 16.55 20.42 -8.65
CA PRO A 38 15.92 21.73 -8.71
C PRO A 38 16.58 22.67 -7.68
N GLY A 39 16.81 23.93 -8.05
CA GLY A 39 17.45 24.93 -7.18
C GLY A 39 18.99 24.95 -7.17
N SER A 40 19.66 24.17 -8.03
CA SER A 40 21.11 24.31 -8.22
C SER A 40 21.46 25.63 -8.92
N LYS A 41 22.24 26.49 -8.25
CA LYS A 41 22.70 27.79 -8.79
C LYS A 41 23.55 27.63 -10.06
N ASN A 42 24.24 26.49 -10.19
CA ASN A 42 25.14 26.21 -11.31
C ASN A 42 24.50 25.40 -12.44
N ALA A 43 23.16 25.27 -12.48
CA ALA A 43 22.37 24.79 -13.63
C ALA A 43 23.04 23.67 -14.48
N ASN A 44 23.20 22.46 -13.93
CA ASN A 44 23.83 21.29 -14.57
C ASN A 44 25.17 21.55 -15.32
N ARG A 45 25.82 22.69 -15.07
CA ARG A 45 27.05 23.12 -15.74
C ARG A 45 28.21 22.31 -15.21
N ARG A 46 29.16 21.98 -16.09
CA ARG A 46 30.43 21.36 -15.66
C ARG A 46 31.16 22.35 -14.77
N THR A 47 31.51 21.90 -13.57
CA THR A 47 32.19 22.71 -12.54
C THR A 47 33.70 22.51 -12.54
N ALA A 48 34.21 21.57 -13.33
CA ALA A 48 35.63 21.29 -13.43
C ALA A 48 35.99 20.74 -14.82
N ASN A 49 37.18 21.09 -15.29
CA ASN A 49 37.76 20.50 -16.49
C ASN A 49 38.51 19.23 -16.10
N VAL A 50 38.42 18.21 -16.95
CA VAL A 50 39.08 16.93 -16.73
C VAL A 50 39.86 16.57 -17.98
N LYS A 51 41.13 16.20 -17.80
CA LYS A 51 42.05 15.83 -18.86
C LYS A 51 42.62 14.44 -18.57
N SER A 52 42.72 13.58 -19.57
CA SER A 52 43.41 12.30 -19.41
C SER A 52 44.92 12.53 -19.32
N LEU A 53 45.59 11.85 -18.39
CA LEU A 53 47.05 11.92 -18.26
C LEU A 53 47.75 10.95 -19.22
N GLY A 54 47.03 9.95 -19.71
CA GLY A 54 47.47 8.97 -20.69
C GLY A 54 46.27 8.26 -21.31
N TYR A 55 46.48 7.07 -21.86
CA TYR A 55 45.39 6.21 -22.31
C TYR A 55 44.49 5.85 -21.12
N ALA A 56 43.19 6.06 -21.28
CA ALA A 56 42.21 5.80 -20.24
C ALA A 56 40.95 5.20 -20.85
N ASP A 57 40.41 4.18 -20.18
CA ASP A 57 39.14 3.55 -20.52
C ASP A 57 38.08 4.04 -19.54
N LEU A 58 36.97 4.56 -20.07
CA LEU A 58 35.87 5.09 -19.27
C LEU A 58 34.56 4.42 -19.65
N TYR A 59 33.74 4.11 -18.65
CA TYR A 59 32.33 3.86 -18.85
C TYR A 59 31.57 5.18 -18.80
N SER A 60 30.66 5.37 -19.76
CA SER A 60 29.74 6.50 -19.76
C SER A 60 28.34 6.03 -19.42
N LEU A 61 27.71 6.70 -18.46
CA LEU A 61 26.29 6.54 -18.16
C LEU A 61 25.56 7.79 -18.61
N SER A 62 24.57 7.60 -19.49
CA SER A 62 23.69 8.66 -19.96
C SER A 62 22.66 9.02 -18.89
N LYS A 63 22.12 10.23 -18.98
CA LYS A 63 21.10 10.71 -18.04
C LYS A 63 19.82 9.89 -18.14
N ASP A 64 19.37 9.62 -19.35
CA ASP A 64 18.08 8.98 -19.60
C ASP A 64 18.10 7.51 -19.15
N ASP A 65 19.20 6.80 -19.41
CA ASP A 65 19.38 5.41 -18.94
C ASP A 65 19.37 5.32 -17.41
N LEU A 66 19.97 6.30 -16.74
CA LEU A 66 19.94 6.36 -15.28
C LEU A 66 18.50 6.56 -14.77
N TRP A 67 17.73 7.49 -15.35
CA TRP A 67 16.35 7.72 -14.90
C TRP A 67 15.45 6.53 -15.17
N ALA A 68 15.58 5.90 -16.34
CA ALA A 68 14.86 4.68 -16.67
C ALA A 68 15.14 3.55 -15.65
N ALA A 69 16.41 3.36 -15.26
CA ALA A 69 16.76 2.39 -14.22
C ALA A 69 16.24 2.79 -12.83
N LEU A 70 16.19 4.08 -12.50
CA LEU A 70 15.71 4.56 -11.20
C LEU A 70 14.19 4.49 -11.04
N ASP A 71 13.42 4.39 -12.13
CA ASP A 71 11.97 4.23 -12.07
C ASP A 71 11.57 2.88 -11.45
N GLU A 72 12.38 1.84 -11.64
CA GLU A 72 12.18 0.53 -11.00
C GLU A 72 12.58 0.54 -9.50
N TYR A 73 13.47 1.46 -9.08
CA TYR A 73 14.03 1.53 -7.74
C TYR A 73 13.78 2.90 -7.06
N PRO A 74 12.54 3.19 -6.62
CA PRO A 74 12.16 4.51 -6.10
C PRO A 74 12.91 4.88 -4.81
N ILE A 75 13.26 3.90 -3.97
CA ILE A 75 14.03 4.11 -2.74
C ILE A 75 15.48 4.53 -3.06
N ALA A 76 16.07 3.98 -4.13
CA ALA A 76 17.41 4.36 -4.55
C ALA A 76 17.40 5.78 -5.15
N ARG A 77 16.35 6.11 -5.91
CA ARG A 77 16.12 7.44 -6.49
C ARG A 77 16.10 8.53 -5.43
N THR A 78 15.34 8.36 -4.35
CA THR A 78 15.26 9.37 -3.26
C THR A 78 16.61 9.57 -2.58
N LYS A 79 17.29 8.48 -2.20
CA LYS A 79 18.63 8.52 -1.59
C LYS A 79 19.65 9.23 -2.48
N LEU A 80 19.60 8.99 -3.78
CA LEU A 80 20.52 9.61 -4.74
C LEU A 80 20.30 11.12 -4.82
N ILE A 81 19.03 11.56 -4.89
CA ILE A 81 18.66 12.98 -4.89
C ILE A 81 19.09 13.66 -3.59
N GLU A 82 18.86 13.02 -2.43
CA GLU A 82 19.27 13.55 -1.13
C GLU A 82 20.78 13.71 -1.02
N LYS A 83 21.55 12.71 -1.47
CA LYS A 83 23.03 12.80 -1.48
C LYS A 83 23.50 13.94 -2.38
N GLY A 84 22.92 14.09 -3.57
CA GLY A 84 23.22 15.19 -4.47
C GLY A 84 22.89 16.56 -3.86
N LYS A 85 21.74 16.68 -3.18
CA LYS A 85 21.36 17.89 -2.43
C LYS A 85 22.38 18.18 -1.32
N SER A 86 22.79 17.17 -0.56
CA SER A 86 23.78 17.33 0.52
C SER A 86 25.12 17.87 0.01
N ILE A 87 25.60 17.37 -1.14
CA ILE A 87 26.85 17.86 -1.76
C ILE A 87 26.72 19.34 -2.13
N LEU A 88 25.64 19.71 -2.82
CA LEU A 88 25.44 21.10 -3.24
C LEU A 88 25.16 22.06 -2.05
N ARG A 89 24.60 21.57 -0.92
CA ARG A 89 24.47 22.35 0.32
C ARG A 89 25.85 22.68 0.90
N LYS A 90 26.76 21.70 0.94
CA LYS A 90 28.12 21.90 1.46
C LYS A 90 28.89 22.95 0.66
N ASP A 91 28.68 22.96 -0.65
CA ASP A 91 29.34 23.92 -1.54
C ASP A 91 28.62 25.30 -1.58
N ASN A 92 27.55 25.51 -0.79
CA ASN A 92 26.69 26.71 -0.80
C ASN A 92 26.06 27.04 -2.19
N LEU A 93 25.96 26.02 -3.05
CA LEU A 93 25.47 26.12 -4.43
C LEU A 93 23.99 25.76 -4.58
N LEU A 94 23.28 25.50 -3.48
CA LEU A 94 21.82 25.36 -3.48
C LEU A 94 21.13 26.63 -3.06
N ASP A 95 20.05 26.93 -3.77
CA ASP A 95 19.02 27.85 -3.33
C ASP A 95 17.73 27.06 -3.14
N GLU A 96 17.38 26.82 -1.87
CA GLU A 96 16.20 26.02 -1.50
C GLU A 96 14.91 26.71 -1.96
N SER A 97 14.90 28.06 -2.04
CA SER A 97 13.73 28.81 -2.50
C SER A 97 13.37 28.56 -3.97
N ILE A 98 14.37 28.22 -4.79
CA ILE A 98 14.18 27.88 -6.22
C ILE A 98 13.80 26.40 -6.38
N ALA A 99 14.28 25.54 -5.49
CA ALA A 99 13.91 24.14 -5.47
C ALA A 99 12.41 23.95 -5.23
N ASP A 100 11.86 24.70 -4.27
CA ASP A 100 10.44 24.65 -3.90
C ASP A 100 9.54 25.22 -5.01
N LYS A 101 9.97 26.30 -5.67
CA LYS A 101 9.24 26.87 -6.82
C LYS A 101 9.15 25.88 -7.99
N ARG A 102 10.25 25.21 -8.34
CA ARG A 102 10.22 24.20 -9.42
C ARG A 102 9.42 22.95 -9.05
N HIS A 103 9.48 22.52 -7.80
CA HIS A 103 8.61 21.43 -7.34
C HIS A 103 7.14 21.82 -7.50
N ASN A 104 6.76 23.04 -7.10
CA ASN A 104 5.40 23.55 -7.28
C ASN A 104 5.01 23.71 -8.77
N GLU A 105 5.93 24.14 -9.64
CA GLU A 105 5.70 24.24 -11.09
C GLU A 105 5.58 22.87 -11.77
N GLN A 106 6.40 21.89 -11.37
CA GLN A 106 6.31 20.52 -11.88
C GLN A 106 5.06 19.81 -11.38
N GLU A 107 4.68 20.01 -10.12
CA GLU A 107 3.37 19.58 -9.63
C GLU A 107 2.25 20.21 -10.44
N GLN A 108 2.38 21.49 -10.82
CA GLN A 108 1.45 22.18 -11.72
C GLN A 108 1.41 21.65 -13.17
N LEU A 109 2.40 20.88 -13.62
CA LEU A 109 2.42 20.23 -14.94
C LEU A 109 1.82 18.81 -14.94
N ILE A 110 1.60 18.21 -13.77
CA ILE A 110 0.90 16.91 -13.66
C ILE A 110 -0.51 17.09 -14.24
N PRO A 111 -0.96 16.24 -15.20
CA PRO A 111 -2.28 16.39 -15.78
C PRO A 111 -3.35 16.33 -14.69
N LEU A 112 -4.39 17.17 -14.83
CA LEU A 112 -5.42 17.34 -13.80
C LEU A 112 -6.00 16.00 -13.32
N ASN A 113 -6.16 15.04 -14.24
CA ASN A 113 -6.66 13.70 -13.95
C ASN A 113 -5.78 12.92 -12.94
N GLU A 114 -4.46 13.02 -13.04
CA GLU A 114 -3.55 12.31 -12.13
C GLU A 114 -3.55 12.95 -10.74
N ARG A 115 -3.69 14.28 -10.64
CA ARG A 115 -3.89 14.95 -9.36
C ARG A 115 -5.21 14.55 -8.71
N ILE A 116 -6.28 14.51 -9.50
CA ILE A 116 -7.59 14.05 -9.03
C ILE A 116 -7.49 12.62 -8.49
N ASN A 117 -6.82 11.71 -9.21
CA ASN A 117 -6.63 10.34 -8.76
C ASN A 117 -5.83 10.24 -7.45
N LYS A 118 -4.77 11.04 -7.29
CA LYS A 118 -4.03 11.12 -6.02
C LYS A 118 -4.91 11.62 -4.88
N LEU A 119 -5.64 12.72 -5.11
CA LEU A 119 -6.61 13.27 -4.13
C LEU A 119 -7.66 12.23 -3.72
N ILE A 120 -8.21 11.47 -4.67
CA ILE A 120 -9.15 10.38 -4.39
C ILE A 120 -8.47 9.28 -3.55
N SER A 121 -7.23 8.92 -3.86
CA SER A 121 -6.49 7.92 -3.09
C SER A 121 -6.20 8.39 -1.65
N ASP A 122 -5.87 9.66 -1.47
CA ASP A 122 -5.64 10.24 -0.14
C ASP A 122 -6.94 10.34 0.66
N GLU A 123 -8.03 10.73 0.00
CA GLU A 123 -9.37 10.76 0.60
C GLU A 123 -9.79 9.36 1.08
N THR A 124 -9.63 8.34 0.24
CA THR A 124 -9.98 6.96 0.61
C THR A 124 -9.12 6.47 1.78
N ASN A 125 -7.81 6.71 1.76
CA ASN A 125 -6.91 6.39 2.86
C ASN A 125 -7.32 7.07 4.18
N LEU A 126 -7.69 8.36 4.14
CA LEU A 126 -8.16 9.09 5.31
C LEU A 126 -9.50 8.55 5.82
N ARG A 127 -10.45 8.27 4.92
CA ARG A 127 -11.73 7.64 5.27
C ARG A 127 -11.51 6.31 6.00
N THR A 128 -10.65 5.44 5.47
CA THR A 128 -10.35 4.15 6.13
C THR A 128 -9.73 4.33 7.51
N LYS A 129 -8.80 5.27 7.68
CA LYS A 129 -8.21 5.58 9.00
C LYS A 129 -9.27 6.05 10.00
N ILE A 130 -10.20 6.92 9.58
CA ILE A 130 -11.30 7.39 10.42
C ILE A 130 -12.22 6.23 10.80
N THR A 131 -12.62 5.39 9.83
CA THR A 131 -13.46 4.22 10.10
C THR A 131 -12.82 3.28 11.11
N ASN A 132 -11.54 2.94 10.92
CA ASN A 132 -10.80 2.07 11.85
C ASN A 132 -10.71 2.70 13.24
N PHE A 133 -10.46 4.01 13.35
CA PHE A 133 -10.44 4.71 14.62
C PHE A 133 -11.81 4.67 15.33
N LEU A 134 -12.90 4.88 14.59
CA LEU A 134 -14.26 4.82 15.14
C LEU A 134 -14.62 3.40 15.59
N GLU A 135 -14.26 2.38 14.83
CA GLU A 135 -14.51 0.98 15.19
C GLU A 135 -13.77 0.59 16.48
N LEU A 136 -12.49 0.97 16.59
CA LEU A 136 -11.71 0.80 17.82
C LEU A 136 -12.34 1.57 19.00
N TYR A 137 -12.82 2.79 18.76
CA TYR A 137 -13.47 3.59 19.80
C TYR A 137 -14.76 2.95 20.31
N VAL A 138 -15.59 2.42 19.39
CA VAL A 138 -16.83 1.73 19.74
C VAL A 138 -16.55 0.46 20.55
N GLU A 139 -15.54 -0.33 20.17
CA GLU A 139 -15.15 -1.52 20.94
C GLU A 139 -14.61 -1.17 22.33
N ASN A 140 -13.83 -0.08 22.45
CA ASN A 140 -13.40 0.44 23.75
C ASN A 140 -14.57 0.90 24.62
N LEU A 141 -15.59 1.57 24.05
CA LEU A 141 -16.79 1.94 24.79
C LEU A 141 -17.62 0.71 25.19
N ARG A 142 -17.69 -0.32 24.33
CA ARG A 142 -18.41 -1.57 24.61
C ARG A 142 -17.78 -2.32 25.78
N THR A 143 -16.47 -2.49 25.77
CA THR A 143 -15.71 -3.13 26.86
C THR A 143 -15.80 -2.33 28.15
N PHE A 144 -15.68 -0.99 28.07
CA PHE A 144 -15.87 -0.11 29.23
C PHE A 144 -17.26 -0.25 29.84
N LYS A 145 -18.32 -0.23 29.02
CA LYS A 145 -19.71 -0.41 29.48
C LYS A 145 -19.96 -1.78 30.09
N GLN A 146 -19.39 -2.84 29.52
CA GLN A 146 -19.47 -4.20 30.08
C GLN A 146 -18.78 -4.27 31.44
N ASN A 147 -17.60 -3.68 31.57
CA ASN A 147 -16.87 -3.62 32.83
C ASN A 147 -17.60 -2.80 33.88
N LEU A 148 -18.15 -1.64 33.50
CA LEU A 148 -19.00 -0.82 34.39
C LEU A 148 -20.22 -1.61 34.87
N SER A 149 -20.88 -2.35 33.97
CA SER A 149 -22.05 -3.18 34.33
C SER A 149 -21.68 -4.29 35.34
N LYS A 150 -20.49 -4.89 35.23
CA LYS A 150 -19.97 -5.86 36.22
C LYS A 150 -19.74 -5.20 37.57
N VAL A 151 -19.12 -4.00 37.59
CA VAL A 151 -18.87 -3.24 38.82
C VAL A 151 -20.19 -2.83 39.49
N GLU A 152 -21.15 -2.29 38.72
CA GLU A 152 -22.48 -1.92 39.24
C GLU A 152 -23.24 -3.11 39.84
N TYR A 153 -23.04 -4.32 39.30
CA TYR A 153 -23.59 -5.56 39.84
C TYR A 153 -22.95 -5.94 41.18
N TYR A 154 -21.61 -5.91 41.29
CA TYR A 154 -20.90 -6.27 42.52
C TYR A 154 -21.19 -5.32 43.69
N TYR A 155 -21.36 -4.02 43.40
CA TYR A 155 -21.63 -3.01 44.42
C TYR A 155 -23.12 -2.71 44.61
N GLY A 156 -24.01 -3.51 44.02
CA GLY A 156 -25.46 -3.47 44.29
C GLY A 156 -26.22 -2.24 43.73
N ALA A 157 -25.58 -1.45 42.87
CA ALA A 157 -26.18 -0.24 42.28
C ALA A 157 -27.20 -0.54 41.16
N ARG A 158 -27.16 -1.74 40.57
CA ARG A 158 -28.23 -2.30 39.74
C ARG A 158 -28.90 -3.48 40.42
N LYS A 159 -30.23 -3.43 40.58
CA LYS A 159 -31.04 -4.64 40.76
C LYS A 159 -31.05 -5.40 39.44
N PRO A 160 -31.03 -6.75 39.42
CA PRO A 160 -31.06 -7.50 38.17
C PRO A 160 -32.32 -7.11 37.40
N SER A 161 -32.15 -6.37 36.30
CA SER A 161 -33.18 -6.39 35.25
C SER A 161 -33.24 -7.84 34.80
N ILE A 162 -34.41 -8.45 34.98
CA ILE A 162 -34.73 -9.81 34.56
C ILE A 162 -34.39 -9.90 33.06
N CYS A 163 -33.17 -10.34 32.75
CA CYS A 163 -32.88 -10.98 31.50
C CYS A 163 -33.62 -12.31 31.59
N VAL A 164 -34.85 -12.36 31.06
CA VAL A 164 -35.45 -13.63 30.68
C VAL A 164 -34.54 -14.19 29.59
N ILE A 165 -33.57 -15.00 30.01
CA ILE A 165 -33.04 -16.03 29.14
C ILE A 165 -34.28 -16.85 28.77
N PRO A 166 -34.71 -16.95 27.50
CA PRO A 166 -35.77 -17.88 27.18
C PRO A 166 -35.31 -19.26 27.65
N PRO A 167 -36.14 -20.00 28.41
CA PRO A 167 -35.74 -21.31 28.89
C PRO A 167 -35.37 -22.19 27.68
N PRO A 168 -34.38 -23.10 27.82
CA PRO A 168 -34.02 -23.99 26.73
C PRO A 168 -35.27 -24.72 26.22
N PRO A 169 -35.39 -24.96 24.91
CA PRO A 169 -36.54 -25.65 24.35
C PRO A 169 -36.69 -26.99 25.07
N THR A 170 -37.84 -27.19 25.72
CA THR A 170 -38.17 -28.46 26.35
C THR A 170 -38.21 -29.54 25.27
N PRO A 171 -37.62 -30.73 25.52
CA PRO A 171 -37.71 -31.82 24.56
C PRO A 171 -39.20 -32.16 24.32
N PRO A 172 -39.59 -32.48 23.07
CA PRO A 172 -40.96 -32.82 22.78
C PRO A 172 -41.37 -34.05 23.62
N PRO A 173 -42.63 -34.09 24.10
CA PRO A 173 -43.12 -35.24 24.84
C PRO A 173 -42.97 -36.51 23.99
N PRO A 174 -42.65 -37.67 24.61
CA PRO A 174 -42.56 -38.92 23.86
C PRO A 174 -43.88 -39.16 23.14
N ILE A 175 -43.77 -39.42 21.84
CA ILE A 175 -44.89 -39.80 20.99
C ILE A 175 -45.52 -41.02 21.65
N LYS A 176 -46.74 -40.86 22.20
CA LYS A 176 -47.57 -42.02 22.53
C LYS A 176 -47.77 -42.77 21.23
N GLN A 177 -47.19 -43.97 21.11
CA GLN A 177 -47.61 -44.94 20.10
C GLN A 177 -49.10 -45.20 20.34
N PHE A 178 -49.96 -44.50 19.61
CA PHE A 178 -51.31 -44.96 19.42
C PHE A 178 -51.19 -46.22 18.57
N ASN A 179 -51.41 -47.38 19.20
CA ASN A 179 -51.69 -48.61 18.48
C ASN A 179 -52.96 -48.41 17.66
N ILE A 180 -52.79 -47.95 16.43
CA ILE A 180 -53.85 -47.99 15.42
C ILE A 180 -53.80 -49.40 14.84
N MET A 181 -54.61 -50.27 15.43
CA MET A 181 -54.91 -51.59 14.90
C MET A 181 -55.52 -51.42 13.50
N PRO A 182 -55.01 -52.09 12.45
CA PRO A 182 -55.57 -51.94 11.11
C PRO A 182 -56.98 -52.52 11.08
N LYS A 183 -57.99 -51.66 10.88
CA LYS A 183 -59.33 -52.09 10.47
C LYS A 183 -59.24 -52.58 9.03
N PHE A 184 -59.21 -53.89 8.84
CA PHE A 184 -59.39 -54.53 7.55
C PHE A 184 -60.77 -54.15 6.97
N PRO A 185 -60.87 -53.72 5.70
CA PRO A 185 -62.16 -53.59 5.04
C PRO A 185 -62.77 -54.98 4.78
N HIS A 186 -64.05 -55.11 5.09
CA HIS A 186 -64.87 -56.30 4.89
C HIS A 186 -64.81 -56.81 3.44
N LYS A 187 -64.71 -58.14 3.29
CA LYS A 187 -64.94 -58.87 2.03
C LYS A 187 -66.33 -58.51 1.47
N PRO A 188 -66.48 -58.29 0.15
CA PRO A 188 -67.78 -58.33 -0.48
C PRO A 188 -68.25 -59.79 -0.57
N THR A 189 -69.39 -60.10 0.06
CA THR A 189 -70.13 -61.34 -0.13
C THR A 189 -70.82 -61.29 -1.49
N ILE A 190 -70.42 -62.19 -2.37
CA ILE A 190 -71.06 -62.44 -3.66
C ILE A 190 -72.41 -63.11 -3.40
N SER A 191 -73.49 -62.42 -3.73
CA SER A 191 -74.81 -63.01 -3.90
C SER A 191 -74.87 -63.67 -5.28
N LEU A 192 -74.94 -65.00 -5.30
CA LEU A 192 -75.33 -65.78 -6.46
C LEU A 192 -76.74 -65.37 -6.92
N LEU A 193 -76.86 -64.87 -8.15
CA LEU A 193 -78.12 -64.92 -8.90
C LEU A 193 -78.41 -66.38 -9.29
N PRO A 194 -79.67 -66.82 -9.32
CA PRO A 194 -80.03 -68.08 -9.93
C PRO A 194 -79.74 -68.07 -11.43
N PHE A 195 -79.33 -69.24 -11.90
CA PHE A 195 -79.12 -69.63 -13.27
C PHE A 195 -80.49 -70.13 -13.80
N ASP A 196 -81.07 -69.45 -14.79
CA ASP A 196 -82.10 -69.97 -15.72
C ASP A 196 -81.54 -69.63 -17.11
N GLU A 197 -80.96 -70.56 -17.89
CA GLU A 197 -81.60 -71.57 -18.75
C GLU A 197 -82.77 -71.05 -19.61
N ASP A 198 -82.43 -70.41 -20.73
CA ASP A 198 -83.08 -70.55 -22.04
C ASP A 198 -81.99 -70.20 -23.08
N ARG A 199 -81.32 -71.16 -23.73
CA ARG A 199 -81.75 -72.06 -24.81
C ARG A 199 -82.06 -71.31 -26.12
N GLN A 200 -81.18 -71.58 -27.10
CA GLN A 200 -81.30 -71.43 -28.57
C GLN A 200 -81.12 -70.05 -29.19
#